data_AF-A0A413IFZ9-F1
#
_entry.id   AF-A0A413IFZ9-F1
#
_cell.length_a   1.000
_cell.length_b   1.000
_cell.length_c   1.000
_cell.angle_alpha   90.00
_cell.angle_beta   90.00
_cell.angle_gamma   90.00
#
_symmetry.space_group_name_H-M   'P 1'
#
loop_
_entity.id
_entity.type
_entity.pdbx_description
1 polymer ?
#
loop_
_entity_poly.entity_id
_entity_poly.type
_entity_poly.pdbx_seq_one_letter_code
_entity_poly.pdbx_strand_id
1 'polypeptide(L)' 'MNKNRRKRIADLRERIDIIKNELEEVMEEEQDARDNLPNNLQDSEKAEKMDDTIGSIEYAIGNLEETIENLDEAVSI' A
#
# COMPACT_ATOMS: atom_id res chain seq x y z
N MET A 1 -17.86 22.00 4.29
CA MET A 1 -18.69 20.89 3.71
C MET A 1 -19.89 20.50 4.62
N ASN A 2 -20.97 19.82 4.13
CA ASN A 2 -22.07 19.37 5.01
C ASN A 2 -21.69 18.12 5.83
N LYS A 3 -22.37 17.87 6.96
CA LYS A 3 -22.04 16.79 7.91
C LYS A 3 -22.07 15.39 7.28
N ASN A 4 -23.06 15.11 6.42
CA ASN A 4 -23.21 13.80 5.79
C ASN A 4 -22.08 13.50 4.80
N ARG A 5 -21.67 14.51 4.00
CA ARG A 5 -20.53 14.36 3.08
C ARG A 5 -19.20 14.21 3.82
N ARG A 6 -18.98 14.97 4.90
CA ARG A 6 -17.81 14.80 5.79
C ARG A 6 -17.73 13.39 6.37
N LYS A 7 -18.84 12.88 6.89
CA LYS A 7 -18.89 11.50 7.41
C LYS A 7 -18.52 10.47 6.33
N ARG A 8 -19.11 10.58 5.14
CA ARG A 8 -18.83 9.65 4.05
C ARG A 8 -17.36 9.68 3.61
N ILE A 9 -16.71 10.85 3.66
CA ILE A 9 -15.26 10.95 3.35
C ILE A 9 -14.43 10.28 4.44
N ALA A 10 -14.75 10.51 5.72
CA ALA A 10 -14.07 9.84 6.83
C ALA A 10 -14.19 8.30 6.74
N ASP A 11 -15.40 7.80 6.44
CA ASP A 11 -15.64 6.36 6.25
C ASP A 11 -14.82 5.79 5.06
N LEU A 12 -14.62 6.58 3.99
CA LEU A 12 -13.77 6.18 2.86
C LEU A 12 -12.28 6.19 3.23
N ARG A 13 -11.82 7.21 3.98
CA ARG A 13 -10.45 7.30 4.49
C ARG A 13 -10.10 6.10 5.37
N GLU A 14 -10.99 5.69 6.26
CA GLU A 14 -10.80 4.49 7.10
C GLU A 14 -10.65 3.22 6.25
N ARG A 15 -11.48 3.07 5.21
CA ARG A 15 -11.37 1.91 4.30
C ARG A 15 -10.08 1.90 3.49
N ILE A 16 -9.58 3.06 3.09
CA ILE A 16 -8.32 3.19 2.38
C ILE A 16 -7.16 2.81 3.31
N ASP A 17 -7.21 3.24 4.57
CA ASP A 17 -6.21 2.88 5.59
C ASP A 17 -6.16 1.37 5.86
N ILE A 18 -7.32 0.71 5.91
CA ILE A 18 -7.39 -0.76 5.99
C ILE A 18 -6.73 -1.42 4.78
N ILE A 19 -7.06 -0.98 3.56
CA ILE A 19 -6.46 -1.52 2.33
C ILE A 19 -4.94 -1.28 2.31
N LYS A 20 -4.48 -0.13 2.80
CA LYS A 20 -3.05 0.18 2.90
C LYS A 20 -2.34 -0.83 3.80
N ASN A 21 -2.88 -1.08 4.99
CA ASN A 21 -2.31 -2.06 5.92
C ASN A 21 -2.33 -3.48 5.34
N GLU A 22 -3.41 -3.88 4.66
CA GLU A 22 -3.45 -5.17 3.95
C GLU A 22 -2.37 -5.29 2.85
N LEU A 23 -2.06 -4.19 2.15
CA LEU A 23 -0.96 -4.17 1.18
C LEU A 23 0.42 -4.22 1.85
N GLU A 24 0.60 -3.57 3.00
CA GLU A 24 1.83 -3.67 3.80
C GLU A 24 2.10 -5.13 4.21
N GLU A 25 1.07 -5.85 4.67
CA GLU A 25 1.18 -7.28 5.00
C GLU A 25 1.60 -8.12 3.78
N VAL A 26 0.98 -7.92 2.63
CA VAL A 26 1.33 -8.66 1.39
C VAL A 26 2.76 -8.33 0.92
N MET A 27 3.18 -7.07 1.06
CA MET A 27 4.52 -6.65 0.71
C MET A 27 5.57 -7.32 1.60
N GLU A 28 5.32 -7.41 2.90
CA GLU A 28 6.18 -8.13 3.85
C GLU A 28 6.28 -9.62 3.48
N GLU A 29 5.17 -10.27 3.12
CA GLU A 29 5.17 -11.65 2.63
C GLU A 29 6.03 -11.83 1.36
N GLU A 30 5.94 -10.92 0.40
CA GLU A 30 6.75 -10.95 -0.82
C GLU A 30 8.24 -10.68 -0.54
N GLN A 31 8.55 -9.76 0.37
CA GLN A 31 9.92 -9.48 0.80
C GLN A 31 10.54 -10.70 1.50
N ASP A 32 9.79 -11.34 2.40
CA ASP A 32 10.22 -12.58 3.05
C ASP A 32 10.46 -13.69 2.03
N ALA A 33 9.59 -13.82 1.02
CA ALA A 33 9.78 -14.79 -0.05
C ALA A 33 11.04 -14.48 -0.89
N ARG A 34 11.32 -13.19 -1.13
CA ARG A 34 12.50 -12.70 -1.88
C ARG A 34 13.79 -12.97 -1.14
N ASP A 35 13.82 -12.70 0.17
CA ASP A 35 14.98 -12.88 1.04
C ASP A 35 15.31 -14.36 1.25
N ASN A 36 14.29 -15.22 1.25
CA ASN A 36 14.45 -16.66 1.38
C ASN A 36 14.79 -17.38 0.06
N LEU A 37 14.99 -16.65 -1.05
CA LEU A 37 15.40 -17.27 -2.31
C LEU A 37 16.78 -17.93 -2.18
N PRO A 38 16.94 -19.17 -2.70
CA PRO A 38 18.24 -19.82 -2.83
C PRO A 38 19.24 -18.94 -3.60
N ASN A 39 20.51 -18.92 -3.18
CA ASN A 39 21.55 -18.09 -3.82
C ASN A 39 21.65 -18.26 -5.35
N ASN A 40 21.42 -19.47 -5.87
CA ASN A 40 21.44 -19.72 -7.32
C ASN A 40 20.24 -19.15 -8.09
N LEU A 41 19.23 -18.64 -7.39
CA LEU A 41 18.03 -18.02 -7.96
C LEU A 41 17.95 -16.51 -7.68
N GLN A 42 18.88 -15.94 -6.90
CA GLN A 42 18.85 -14.52 -6.55
C GLN A 42 19.03 -13.57 -7.75
N ASP A 43 19.71 -14.02 -8.80
CA ASP A 43 19.90 -13.30 -10.07
C ASP A 43 18.95 -13.79 -11.18
N SER A 44 17.92 -14.56 -10.83
CA SER A 44 16.98 -15.10 -11.82
C SER A 44 15.92 -14.08 -12.22
N GLU A 45 15.32 -14.27 -13.41
CA GLU A 45 14.14 -13.50 -13.84
C GLU A 45 12.99 -13.58 -12.82
N LYS A 46 12.92 -14.67 -12.05
CA LYS A 46 11.94 -14.79 -10.96
C LYS A 46 12.21 -13.77 -9.84
N ALA A 47 13.47 -13.61 -9.46
CA ALA A 47 13.87 -12.67 -8.43
C ALA A 47 13.61 -11.22 -8.85
N GLU A 48 13.95 -10.87 -10.10
CA GLU A 48 13.65 -9.56 -10.69
C GLU A 48 12.14 -9.25 -10.65
N LYS A 49 11.29 -10.22 -11.01
CA LYS A 49 9.82 -10.04 -10.94
C LYS A 49 9.29 -9.85 -9.52
N MET A 50 9.93 -10.47 -8.53
CA MET A 50 9.58 -10.26 -7.12
C MET A 50 9.96 -8.84 -6.70
N ASP A 51 11.16 -8.38 -7.07
CA ASP A 51 11.61 -6.99 -6.82
C ASP A 51 10.68 -5.96 -7.48
N ASP A 52 10.26 -6.19 -8.73
CA ASP A 52 9.31 -5.33 -9.44
C ASP A 52 7.92 -5.32 -8.77
N THR A 53 7.49 -6.46 -8.25
CA THR A 53 6.19 -6.59 -7.55
C THR A 53 6.23 -5.83 -6.23
N ILE A 54 7.28 -6.02 -5.42
CA ILE A 54 7.50 -5.30 -4.17
C ILE A 54 7.51 -3.79 -4.44
N GLY A 55 8.30 -3.32 -5.40
CA GLY A 55 8.36 -1.89 -5.75
C GLY A 55 7.02 -1.33 -6.23
N SER A 56 6.21 -2.13 -6.93
CA SER A 56 4.86 -1.72 -7.33
C SER A 56 3.91 -1.60 -6.14
N ILE A 57 4.03 -2.47 -5.14
CA ILE A 57 3.24 -2.42 -3.90
C ILE A 57 3.67 -1.23 -3.04
N GLU A 58 4.97 -1.01 -2.85
CA GLU A 58 5.51 0.17 -2.15
C GLU A 58 4.97 1.48 -2.76
N TYR A 59 4.98 1.57 -4.09
CA TYR A 59 4.43 2.73 -4.79
C TYR A 59 2.92 2.88 -4.57
N ALA A 60 2.17 1.78 -4.56
CA ALA A 60 0.74 1.82 -4.26
C ALA A 60 0.47 2.29 -2.82
N ILE A 61 1.22 1.80 -1.83
CA ILE A 61 1.13 2.22 -0.42
C ILE A 61 1.35 3.74 -0.31
N GLY A 62 2.41 4.27 -0.92
CA GLY A 62 2.68 5.72 -0.90
C GLY A 62 1.53 6.57 -1.50
N ASN A 63 0.92 6.11 -2.59
CA ASN A 63 -0.25 6.79 -3.17
C ASN A 63 -1.47 6.75 -2.23
N LEU A 64 -1.66 5.66 -1.49
CA LEU A 64 -2.74 5.54 -0.51
C LEU A 64 -2.50 6.46 0.69
N GLU A 65 -1.26 6.62 1.14
CA GLU A 65 -0.89 7.58 2.19
C GLU A 65 -1.20 9.01 1.79
N GLU A 66 -0.75 9.44 0.59
CA GLU A 66 -1.09 10.75 0.05
C GLU A 66 -2.62 10.93 -0.08
N THR A 67 -3.33 9.88 -0.49
CA THR A 67 -4.79 9.91 -0.55
C THR A 67 -5.40 10.12 0.83
N ILE A 68 -4.93 9.41 1.87
CA ILE A 68 -5.39 9.56 3.25
C ILE A 68 -5.19 11.00 3.74
N GLU A 69 -4.00 11.57 3.53
CA GLU A 69 -3.69 12.96 3.93
C GLU A 69 -4.63 13.96 3.27
N ASN A 70 -4.86 13.82 1.96
CA ASN A 70 -5.79 14.66 1.21
C ASN A 70 -7.24 14.56 1.70
N LEU A 71 -7.67 13.36 2.12
CA LEU A 71 -9.02 13.16 2.68
C LEU A 71 -9.16 13.76 4.08
N ASP A 72 -8.12 13.65 4.91
CA ASP A 72 -8.08 14.25 6.25
C ASP A 72 -8.12 15.79 6.16
N GLU A 73 -7.42 16.39 5.19
CA GLU A 73 -7.52 17.83 4.88
C GLU A 73 -8.94 18.20 4.43
N ALA A 74 -9.52 17.45 3.48
CA ALA A 74 -10.85 17.73 2.94
C ALA A 74 -11.96 17.72 4.02
N VAL A 75 -11.83 16.87 5.05
CA VAL A 75 -12.78 16.83 6.18
C VAL A 75 -12.60 18.01 7.14
N SER A 76 -11.39 18.56 7.20
CA SER A 76 -11.00 19.66 8.08
C SER A 76 -11.43 21.06 7.56
N ILE A 77 -11.79 21.18 6.28
CA ILE A 77 -12.29 22.41 5.61
C ILE A 77 -13.83 22.57 5.68
#